data_AF-A0A1L6JDI7-F1
#
_entry.id   AF-A0A1L6JDI7-F1
#
_cell.length_a   1.000
_cell.length_b   1.000
_cell.length_c   1.000
_cell.angle_alpha   90.00
_cell.angle_beta   90.00
_cell.angle_gamma   90.00
#
_symmetry.space_group_name_H-M   'P 1'
#
loop_
_entity.id
_entity.type
_entity.pdbx_description
1 polymer ?
#
loop_
_entity_poly.entity_id
_entity_poly.type
_entity_poly.pdbx_seq_one_letter_code
_entity_poly.pdbx_strand_id
1 'polypeptide(L)'
;MPALLRTELATASRERLLRYLAAAIHGYTVMARDPDAGSEQRAGLNNRVHYLAGHLMALTNQEEPLTAGRLDGIMEHVAALNVRLADSIRIELNK
;
A
#
# COMPACT_ATOMS: atom_id res chain seq x y z
N MET A 1 -9.34 9.30 -5.06
CA MET A 1 -8.46 9.97 -4.07
C MET A 1 -7.03 10.07 -4.62
N PRO A 2 -6.62 11.15 -5.33
CA PRO A 2 -5.26 11.17 -5.90
C PRO A 2 -4.37 12.40 -5.57
N ALA A 3 -4.86 13.64 -5.60
CA ALA A 3 -3.97 14.81 -5.60
C ALA A 3 -3.30 15.10 -4.24
N LEU A 4 -4.07 15.06 -3.14
CA LEU A 4 -3.56 15.31 -1.78
C LEU A 4 -2.56 14.23 -1.34
N LEU A 5 -2.88 12.95 -1.56
CA LEU A 5 -2.00 11.84 -1.20
C LEU A 5 -0.67 11.88 -1.97
N ARG A 6 -0.71 12.30 -3.24
CA ARG A 6 0.49 12.49 -4.07
C ARG A 6 1.38 13.58 -3.52
N THR A 7 0.81 14.74 -3.18
CA THR A 7 1.57 15.86 -2.63
C THR A 7 2.18 15.52 -1.27
N GLU A 8 1.43 14.81 -0.41
CA GLU A 8 1.95 14.34 0.88
C GLU A 8 3.10 13.35 0.73
N LEU A 9 2.98 12.37 -0.18
CA LEU A 9 4.04 11.37 -0.40
C LEU A 9 5.27 11.98 -1.09
N ALA A 10 5.08 12.89 -2.05
CA ALA A 10 6.18 13.55 -2.75
C ALA A 10 7.05 14.43 -1.84
N THR A 11 6.49 14.92 -0.74
CA THR A 11 7.19 15.74 0.27
C THR A 11 7.54 14.96 1.54
N ALA A 12 7.16 13.69 1.62
CA ALA A 12 7.43 12.85 2.78
C ALA A 12 8.92 12.54 2.92
N SER A 13 9.41 12.51 4.16
CA SER A 13 10.74 11.97 4.44
C SER A 13 10.79 10.48 4.12
N ARG A 14 11.99 9.97 3.79
CA ARG A 14 12.24 8.54 3.58
C ARG A 14 11.72 7.69 4.73
N GLU A 15 11.94 8.11 5.97
CA GLU A 15 11.43 7.44 7.17
C GLU A 15 9.91 7.35 7.17
N ARG A 16 9.23 8.44 6.81
CA ARG A 16 7.77 8.47 6.74
C ARG A 16 7.25 7.54 5.63
N LEU A 17 7.94 7.48 4.49
CA LEU A 17 7.63 6.53 3.41
C LEU A 17 7.81 5.07 3.84
N LEU A 18 8.89 4.76 4.57
CA LEU A 18 9.11 3.42 5.14
C LEU A 18 7.96 3.01 6.08
N ARG A 19 7.53 3.93 6.97
CA ARG A 19 6.39 3.68 7.87
C ARG A 19 5.09 3.48 7.09
N TYR A 20 4.83 4.27 6.06
CA TYR A 20 3.65 4.12 5.20
C TYR A 20 3.64 2.76 4.49
N LEU A 21 4.77 2.35 3.93
CA LEU A 21 4.91 1.05 3.27
C LEU A 21 4.69 -0.11 4.23
N ALA A 22 5.29 -0.04 5.42
CA ALA A 22 5.09 -1.06 6.45
C ALA A 22 3.60 -1.19 6.86
N ALA A 23 2.92 -0.06 7.06
CA ALA A 23 1.48 -0.05 7.37
C ALA A 23 0.63 -0.62 6.22
N ALA A 24 0.96 -0.29 4.96
CA ALA A 24 0.24 -0.80 3.80
C ALA A 24 0.43 -2.31 3.62
N ILE A 25 1.65 -2.81 3.76
CA ILE A 25 1.97 -4.25 3.75
C ILE A 25 1.19 -4.98 4.84
N HIS A 26 1.16 -4.41 6.05
CA HIS A 26 0.40 -4.98 7.15
C HIS A 26 -1.09 -5.07 6.83
N GLY A 27 -1.70 -3.97 6.35
CA GLY A 27 -3.12 -3.93 5.97
C GLY A 27 -3.47 -4.99 4.91
N TYR A 28 -2.65 -5.12 3.87
CA TYR A 28 -2.87 -6.17 2.86
C TYR A 28 -2.68 -7.58 3.38
N THR A 29 -1.75 -7.79 4.31
CA THR A 29 -1.53 -9.08 4.97
C THR A 29 -2.73 -9.48 5.82
N VAL A 30 -3.32 -8.53 6.56
CA VAL A 30 -4.56 -8.76 7.33
C VAL A 30 -5.70 -9.14 6.39
N MET A 31 -5.91 -8.38 5.30
CA MET A 31 -6.93 -8.71 4.30
C MET A 31 -6.70 -10.08 3.64
N ALA A 32 -5.45 -10.45 3.37
CA ALA A 32 -5.12 -11.74 2.73
C ALA A 32 -5.38 -12.94 3.65
N ARG A 33 -5.49 -12.70 4.96
CA ARG A 33 -5.81 -13.70 5.97
C ARG A 33 -7.31 -13.83 6.25
N ASP A 34 -8.14 -12.99 5.63
CA ASP A 34 -9.59 -13.13 5.70
C ASP A 34 -10.00 -14.53 5.20
N PRO A 35 -10.64 -15.37 6.05
CA PRO A 35 -11.05 -16.71 5.67
C PRO A 35 -12.04 -16.71 4.50
N ASP A 36 -12.84 -15.64 4.37
CA ASP A 36 -13.89 -15.50 3.36
C ASP A 36 -13.35 -14.93 2.04
N ALA A 37 -12.10 -14.46 2.00
CA ALA A 37 -11.49 -13.97 0.78
C ALA A 37 -11.23 -15.13 -0.21
N GLY A 38 -11.84 -15.03 -1.40
CA GLY A 38 -11.64 -15.98 -2.49
C GLY A 38 -10.19 -16.04 -2.99
N SER A 39 -9.84 -17.11 -3.70
CA SER A 39 -8.46 -17.39 -4.16
C SER A 39 -7.88 -16.27 -5.04
N GLU A 40 -8.66 -15.73 -5.98
CA GLU A 40 -8.24 -14.61 -6.84
C GLU A 40 -7.99 -13.32 -6.04
N GLN A 41 -8.89 -13.00 -5.10
CA GLN A 41 -8.71 -11.85 -4.21
C GLN A 41 -7.44 -12.00 -3.38
N ARG A 42 -7.19 -13.19 -2.84
CA ARG A 42 -6.00 -13.51 -2.05
C ARG A 42 -4.71 -13.40 -2.88
N ALA A 43 -4.72 -13.90 -4.11
CA ALA A 43 -3.61 -13.76 -5.05
C ALA A 43 -3.32 -12.27 -5.37
N GLY A 44 -4.36 -11.48 -5.64
CA GLY A 44 -4.23 -10.04 -5.85
C GLY A 44 -3.67 -9.28 -4.65
N LEU A 45 -4.08 -9.66 -3.43
CA LEU A 45 -3.54 -9.09 -2.18
C LEU A 45 -2.06 -9.46 -1.99
N ASN A 46 -1.70 -10.72 -2.20
CA ASN A 46 -0.32 -11.19 -2.07
C ASN A 46 0.61 -10.52 -3.10
N ASN A 47 0.16 -10.31 -4.34
CA ASN A 47 0.93 -9.59 -5.36
C ASN A 47 1.23 -8.15 -4.92
N ARG A 48 0.25 -7.48 -4.29
CA ARG A 48 0.45 -6.12 -3.75
C ARG A 48 1.42 -6.10 -2.57
N VAL A 49 1.33 -7.08 -1.66
CA VAL A 49 2.31 -7.26 -0.58
C VAL A 49 3.71 -7.42 -1.15
N HIS A 50 3.88 -8.31 -2.13
CA HIS A 50 5.18 -8.57 -2.75
C HIS A 50 5.77 -7.29 -3.39
N TYR A 51 4.95 -6.55 -4.14
CA TYR A 51 5.39 -5.33 -4.80
C TYR A 51 5.78 -4.23 -3.79
N LEU A 52 4.97 -4.01 -2.75
CA LEU A 52 5.27 -3.04 -1.69
C LEU A 52 6.49 -3.45 -0.86
N ALA A 53 6.70 -4.74 -0.62
CA ALA A 53 7.89 -5.24 0.06
C ALA A 53 9.16 -4.98 -0.76
N GLY A 54 9.09 -5.10 -2.09
CA GLY A 54 10.19 -4.71 -2.99
C GLY A 54 10.54 -3.22 -2.87
N HIS A 55 9.54 -2.35 -2.85
CA HIS A 55 9.75 -0.91 -2.62
C HIS A 55 10.29 -0.61 -1.22
N LEU A 56 9.81 -1.32 -0.19
CA LEU A 56 10.31 -1.17 1.18
C LEU A 56 11.80 -1.52 1.24
N MET A 57 12.19 -2.66 0.66
CA MET A 57 13.58 -3.10 0.58
C MET A 57 14.45 -2.05 -0.13
N ALA A 58 14.01 -1.55 -1.29
CA ALA A 58 14.71 -0.49 -2.03
C ALA A 58 14.84 0.80 -1.21
N LEU A 59 13.80 1.19 -0.46
CA LEU A 59 13.82 2.40 0.38
C LEU A 59 14.70 2.26 1.63
N THR A 60 14.91 1.04 2.15
CA THR A 60 15.85 0.80 3.25
C THR A 60 17.30 0.99 2.83
N ASN A 61 17.60 0.87 1.54
CA ASN A 61 18.90 1.23 0.99
C ASN A 61 19.03 2.76 0.87
N GLN A 62 19.87 3.37 1.73
CA GLN A 62 20.04 4.82 1.76
C GLN A 62 20.77 5.37 0.52
N GLU A 63 21.57 4.53 -0.15
CA GLU A 63 22.31 4.90 -1.36
C GLU A 63 21.42 4.94 -2.60
N GLU A 64 20.26 4.28 -2.55
CA GLU A 64 19.33 4.26 -3.66
C GLU A 64 18.49 5.55 -3.71
N PRO A 65 18.48 6.27 -4.85
CA PRO A 65 17.70 7.49 -4.98
C PRO A 65 16.19 7.21 -4.95
N LEU A 66 15.47 8.09 -4.26
CA LEU A 66 14.01 8.13 -4.30
C LEU A 66 13.57 8.86 -5.58
N THR A 67 13.30 8.11 -6.63
CA THR A 67 12.86 8.66 -7.92
C THR A 67 11.35 8.87 -7.96
N ALA A 68 10.88 9.77 -8.82
CA ALA A 68 9.45 10.00 -9.03
C ALA A 68 8.69 8.72 -9.41
N GLY A 69 9.27 7.87 -10.26
CA GLY A 69 8.66 6.60 -10.66
C GLY A 69 8.51 5.59 -9.51
N ARG A 70 9.43 5.59 -8.53
CA ARG A 70 9.27 4.78 -7.31
C ARG A 70 8.13 5.30 -6.45
N LEU A 71 8.05 6.62 -6.29
CA LEU A 71 6.96 7.28 -5.60
C LEU A 71 5.59 6.98 -6.25
N ASP A 72 5.51 7.03 -7.58
CA ASP A 72 4.30 6.70 -8.32
C ASP A 72 3.88 5.23 -8.11
N GLY A 73 4.83 4.28 -8.12
CA GLY A 73 4.57 2.87 -7.83
C GLY A 73 4.08 2.63 -6.40
N ILE A 74 4.64 3.33 -5.41
CA ILE A 74 4.17 3.28 -4.02
C ILE A 74 2.74 3.83 -3.93
N MET A 75 2.46 4.95 -4.59
CA MET A 75 1.14 5.58 -4.60
C MET A 75 0.06 4.69 -5.18
N GLU A 76 0.33 4.02 -6.31
CA GLU A 76 -0.64 3.16 -6.97
C GLU A 76 -1.17 2.07 -6.03
N HIS A 77 -0.26 1.41 -5.32
CA HIS A 77 -0.63 0.32 -4.42
C HIS A 77 -1.17 0.78 -3.08
N VAL A 78 -0.77 1.95 -2.57
CA VAL A 78 -1.34 2.53 -1.34
C VAL A 78 -2.75 3.08 -1.60
N ALA A 79 -2.98 3.77 -2.73
CA ALA A 79 -4.30 4.26 -3.09
C ALA A 79 -5.31 3.12 -3.25
N ALA A 80 -4.88 2.00 -3.84
CA ALA A 80 -5.69 0.80 -3.95
C ALA A 80 -6.05 0.17 -2.59
N LEU A 81 -5.24 0.38 -1.55
CA LEU A 81 -5.54 -0.08 -0.18
C LEU A 81 -6.63 0.78 0.44
N ASN A 82 -6.49 2.11 0.33
CA ASN A 82 -7.45 3.06 0.89
C ASN A 82 -8.85 2.89 0.31
N VAL A 83 -8.96 2.65 -1.00
CA VAL A 83 -10.25 2.34 -1.66
C VAL A 83 -10.86 1.08 -1.05
N ARG A 84 -10.08 0.00 -0.93
CA ARG A 84 -10.57 -1.27 -0.36
C ARG A 84 -10.97 -1.16 1.11
N LEU A 85 -10.20 -0.44 1.92
CA LEU A 85 -10.56 -0.19 3.33
C LEU A 85 -11.87 0.58 3.44
N ALA A 86 -12.05 1.60 2.60
CA ALA A 86 -13.31 2.36 2.54
C ALA A 86 -14.49 1.48 2.12
N ASP A 87 -14.29 0.58 1.15
CA ASP A 87 -15.32 -0.37 0.71
C ASP A 87 -15.67 -1.39 1.80
N SER A 88 -14.68 -1.95 2.51
CA SER A 88 -14.90 -2.87 3.63
C SER A 88 -15.70 -2.21 4.77
N ILE A 89 -15.32 -0.99 5.18
CA ILE A 89 -16.04 -0.23 6.21
C ILE A 89 -17.48 0.04 5.77
N ARG A 90 -17.69 0.40 4.50
CA ARG A 90 -19.03 0.65 3.95
C ARG A 90 -19.89 -0.61 3.96
N ILE A 91 -19.32 -1.78 3.67
CA ILE A 91 -20.05 -3.05 3.73
C ILE A 91 -20.43 -3.39 5.17
N GLU A 92 -19.54 -3.20 6.14
CA GLU A 92 -19.83 -3.45 7.57
C GLU A 92 -20.91 -2.53 8.13
N LEU A 93 -20.92 -1.25 7.76
CA LEU A 93 -21.91 -0.28 8.25
C LEU A 93 -23.33 -0.47 7.67
N ASN A 94 -23.46 -1.25 6.58
CA ASN A 94 -24.75 -1.51 5.92
C ASN A 94 -25.27 -2.95 6.16
N LYS A 95 -24.64 -3.70 7.06
CA LYS A 95 -25.13 -4.98 7.59
C LYS A 95 -25.88 -4.76 8.90
#